data_AF-A0AAW7VPG0-F1
#
_entry.id   AF-A0AAW7VPG0-F1
#
_cell.length_a   1.000
_cell.length_b   1.000
_cell.length_c   1.000
_cell.angle_alpha   90.00
_cell.angle_beta   90.00
_cell.angle_gamma   90.00
#
_symmetry.space_group_name_H-M   'P 1'
#
loop_
_entity.id
_entity.type
_entity.pdbx_description
1 polymer ?
#
loop_
_entity_poly.entity_id
_entity_poly.type
_entity_poly.pdbx_seq_one_letter_code
_entity_poly.pdbx_strand_id
1 'polypeptide(L)'
;MSKGDPLFQVKAERAVTNPQVSKDGTPPKPVYDYFNVVAPGTGTLQSLSTLIDQQVSVGETVGKIDPGTYTVAGSVTAAQQYRLLGKPGPAEIELVGGPAPFQCGEVTLKNNASDDGGSGSVGMSGSGGGPGMGVGFAMAGPGGGGGQQDGGSTPTGTLSCAVPSDQQVFAGLGATLTVSAGVATDVVTVPLTSVKGSVKDGVVWIAGSSGGAPEQRQVQLGLNDGSAVEVVSGLSEGEQVLEFVPGAPAAQDPMMGPAQGTYIPAG
;
A
#
# COMPACT_ATOMS: atom_id res chain seq x y z
N MET A 1 -24.10 -14.43 8.57
CA MET A 1 -25.23 -13.89 7.81
C MET A 1 -24.74 -13.53 6.42
N SER A 2 -25.60 -13.61 5.41
CA SER A 2 -25.28 -13.33 4.00
C SER A 2 -25.77 -11.94 3.60
N LYS A 3 -25.17 -11.38 2.55
CA LYS A 3 -25.69 -10.15 1.93
C LYS A 3 -27.17 -10.31 1.56
N GLY A 4 -28.02 -9.40 2.02
CA GLY A 4 -29.45 -9.42 1.78
C GLY A 4 -30.30 -10.07 2.86
N ASP A 5 -29.69 -10.72 3.86
CA ASP A 5 -30.44 -11.29 4.98
C ASP A 5 -31.13 -10.17 5.79
N PRO A 6 -32.42 -10.29 6.15
CA PRO A 6 -33.11 -9.30 6.95
C PRO A 6 -32.52 -9.25 8.37
N LEU A 7 -32.06 -8.08 8.79
CA LEU A 7 -31.54 -7.84 10.14
C LEU A 7 -32.66 -7.45 11.10
N PHE A 8 -33.48 -6.48 10.72
CA PHE A 8 -34.64 -6.02 11.48
C PHE A 8 -35.65 -5.31 10.57
N GLN A 9 -36.84 -5.08 11.09
CA GLN A 9 -37.93 -4.44 10.36
C GLN A 9 -38.27 -3.08 10.98
N VAL A 10 -38.37 -2.06 10.15
CA VAL A 10 -38.81 -0.72 10.55
C VAL A 10 -40.27 -0.55 10.17
N LYS A 11 -41.07 -0.09 11.13
CA LYS A 11 -42.47 0.26 10.94
C LYS A 11 -42.56 1.77 10.69
N ALA A 12 -43.09 2.18 9.54
CA ALA A 12 -43.39 3.57 9.24
C ALA A 12 -44.90 3.77 9.13
N GLU A 13 -45.41 4.87 9.68
CA GLU A 13 -46.81 5.25 9.48
C GLU A 13 -46.98 5.88 8.10
N ARG A 14 -47.92 5.35 7.31
CA ARG A 14 -48.22 5.91 6.00
C ARG A 14 -49.01 7.19 6.19
N ALA A 15 -48.45 8.32 5.75
CA ALA A 15 -49.17 9.58 5.72
C ALA A 15 -50.42 9.46 4.85
N VAL A 16 -51.60 9.65 5.45
CA VAL A 16 -52.88 9.65 4.72
C VAL A 16 -52.96 10.98 3.95
N THR A 17 -52.60 10.97 2.67
CA THR A 17 -52.59 12.16 1.81
C THR A 17 -53.98 12.71 1.47
N ASN A 18 -55.05 12.04 1.90
CA ASN A 18 -56.41 12.56 1.81
C ASN A 18 -57.33 11.92 2.87
N PRO A 19 -57.57 12.55 4.03
CA PRO A 19 -58.46 12.01 5.04
C PRO A 19 -59.91 12.13 4.57
N GLN A 20 -60.41 11.11 3.87
CA GLN A 20 -61.86 10.98 3.65
C GLN A 20 -62.48 10.57 4.98
N VAL A 21 -63.12 11.53 5.65
CA VAL A 21 -63.92 11.28 6.85
C VAL A 21 -65.06 10.34 6.46
N SER A 22 -65.09 9.14 7.05
CA SER A 22 -66.23 8.23 6.87
C SER A 22 -67.51 8.90 7.38
N LYS A 23 -68.66 8.64 6.74
CA LYS A 23 -69.96 9.28 7.07
C LYS A 23 -70.40 9.13 8.54
N ASP A 24 -69.75 8.26 9.30
CA ASP A 24 -69.99 7.99 10.73
C ASP A 24 -68.99 8.69 11.68
N GLY A 25 -68.21 9.66 11.21
CA GLY A 25 -67.35 10.51 12.07
C GLY A 25 -66.15 9.81 12.73
N THR A 26 -65.88 8.55 12.38
CA THR A 26 -64.74 7.81 12.93
C THR A 26 -63.45 8.18 12.20
N PRO A 27 -62.36 8.56 12.89
CA PRO A 27 -61.08 8.87 12.26
C PRO A 27 -60.53 7.62 11.52
N PRO A 28 -59.86 7.80 10.36
CA PRO A 28 -59.28 6.68 9.64
C PRO A 28 -58.25 5.97 10.51
N LYS A 29 -58.31 4.63 10.56
CA LYS A 29 -57.32 3.82 11.28
C LYS A 29 -55.93 4.03 10.66
N PRO A 30 -54.86 4.15 11.47
CA PRO A 30 -53.51 4.32 10.95
C PRO A 30 -53.10 3.07 10.16
N VAL A 31 -52.56 3.29 8.96
CA VAL A 31 -52.01 2.24 8.10
C VAL A 31 -50.49 2.29 8.22
N TYR A 32 -49.87 1.14 8.49
CA TYR A 32 -48.43 1.04 8.67
C TYR A 32 -47.78 0.30 7.51
N ASP A 33 -46.65 0.82 7.05
CA ASP A 33 -45.74 0.18 6.12
C ASP A 33 -44.56 -0.42 6.88
N TYR A 34 -44.13 -1.60 6.45
CA TYR A 34 -43.02 -2.32 7.07
C TYR A 34 -41.88 -2.45 6.07
N PHE A 35 -40.68 -2.05 6.48
CA PHE A 35 -39.47 -2.07 5.65
C PHE A 35 -38.43 -2.98 6.28
N ASN A 36 -37.95 -3.96 5.53
CA ASN A 36 -36.87 -4.83 6.00
C ASN A 36 -35.53 -4.15 5.75
N VAL A 37 -34.75 -3.93 6.81
CA VAL A 37 -33.36 -3.52 6.73
C VAL A 37 -32.53 -4.77 6.58
N VAL A 38 -31.79 -4.88 5.48
CA VAL A 38 -31.02 -6.07 5.12
C VAL A 38 -29.53 -5.87 5.38
N ALA A 39 -28.79 -6.98 5.53
CA ALA A 39 -27.36 -6.96 5.68
C ALA A 39 -26.66 -6.46 4.38
N PRO A 40 -25.83 -5.40 4.43
CA PRO A 40 -25.13 -4.87 3.26
C PRO A 40 -24.07 -5.82 2.70
N GLY A 41 -23.57 -6.75 3.53
CA GLY A 41 -22.53 -7.72 3.18
C GLY A 41 -22.61 -8.97 4.04
N THR A 42 -21.82 -9.97 3.66
CA THR A 42 -21.67 -11.21 4.41
C THR A 42 -20.79 -10.97 5.63
N GLY A 43 -21.18 -11.52 6.79
CA GLY A 43 -20.40 -11.38 8.00
C GLY A 43 -21.14 -11.80 9.27
N THR A 44 -20.52 -11.49 10.41
CA THR A 44 -21.07 -11.69 11.76
C THR A 44 -21.47 -10.33 12.33
N LEU A 45 -22.68 -10.24 12.87
CA LEU A 45 -23.16 -9.03 13.54
C LEU A 45 -22.45 -8.91 14.90
N GLN A 46 -21.51 -7.97 15.02
CA GLN A 46 -20.77 -7.76 16.27
C GLN A 46 -21.60 -7.03 17.32
N SER A 47 -22.32 -5.98 16.88
CA SER A 47 -23.19 -5.21 17.75
C SER A 47 -24.40 -4.70 16.97
N LEU A 48 -25.55 -4.76 17.63
CA LEU A 48 -26.79 -4.13 17.22
C LEU A 48 -27.17 -3.15 18.33
N SER A 49 -27.12 -1.86 18.04
CA SER A 49 -27.46 -0.81 19.02
C SER A 49 -28.96 -0.54 19.07
N THR A 50 -29.73 -1.10 18.13
CA THR A 50 -31.18 -0.91 18.08
C THR A 50 -31.93 -1.90 18.97
N LEU A 51 -32.85 -1.37 19.77
CA LEU A 51 -33.79 -2.17 20.55
C LEU A 51 -35.15 -2.28 19.83
N ILE A 52 -35.94 -3.27 20.25
CA ILE A 52 -37.34 -3.38 19.83
C ILE A 52 -38.08 -2.10 20.27
N ASP A 53 -38.94 -1.58 19.39
CA ASP A 53 -39.71 -0.34 19.57
C ASP A 53 -38.89 0.96 19.66
N GLN A 54 -37.59 0.93 19.35
CA GLN A 54 -36.79 2.15 19.24
C GLN A 54 -37.07 2.89 17.92
N GLN A 55 -37.24 4.20 18.01
CA GLN A 55 -37.34 5.06 16.82
C GLN A 55 -35.96 5.21 16.19
N VAL A 56 -35.85 4.90 14.90
CA VAL A 56 -34.60 5.01 14.11
C VAL A 56 -34.78 5.99 12.96
N SER A 57 -33.72 6.72 12.62
CA SER A 57 -33.72 7.67 11.50
C SER A 57 -32.96 7.12 10.28
N VAL A 58 -33.34 7.58 9.09
CA VAL A 58 -32.59 7.25 7.86
C VAL A 58 -31.17 7.82 7.97
N GLY A 59 -30.17 6.97 7.74
CA GLY A 59 -28.76 7.33 7.89
C GLY A 59 -28.18 7.07 9.29
N GLU A 60 -28.99 6.62 10.24
CA GLU A 60 -28.52 6.21 11.56
C GLU A 60 -27.70 4.91 11.47
N THR A 61 -26.57 4.85 12.18
CA THR A 61 -25.78 3.62 12.30
C THR A 61 -26.37 2.73 13.38
N VAL A 62 -26.98 1.63 12.94
CA VAL A 62 -27.76 0.71 13.78
C VAL A 62 -26.95 -0.50 14.27
N GLY A 63 -25.76 -0.73 13.72
CA GLY A 63 -24.91 -1.85 14.11
C GLY A 63 -23.62 -1.95 13.29
N LYS A 64 -22.77 -2.89 13.68
CA LYS A 64 -21.53 -3.22 12.99
C LYS A 64 -21.52 -4.68 12.56
N ILE A 65 -21.19 -4.92 11.29
CA ILE A 65 -21.00 -6.25 10.72
C ILE A 65 -19.51 -6.44 10.48
N ASP A 66 -18.97 -7.51 11.02
CA ASP A 66 -17.60 -7.93 10.76
C ASP A 66 -17.60 -8.98 9.64
N PRO A 67 -16.97 -8.68 8.49
CA PRO A 67 -16.89 -9.62 7.39
C PRO A 67 -16.03 -10.86 7.70
N GLY A 68 -15.25 -10.86 8.79
CA GLY A 68 -14.33 -11.95 9.14
C GLY A 68 -13.11 -12.03 8.22
N THR A 69 -12.89 -11.01 7.39
CA THR A 69 -11.76 -10.87 6.49
C THR A 69 -10.88 -9.73 6.96
N TYR A 70 -9.57 -9.96 7.00
CA TYR A 70 -8.61 -8.92 7.38
C TYR A 70 -8.08 -8.20 6.14
N THR A 71 -7.85 -6.90 6.27
CA THR A 71 -7.25 -6.07 5.22
C THR A 71 -6.10 -5.28 5.78
N VAL A 72 -4.95 -5.30 5.11
CA VAL A 72 -3.83 -4.40 5.41
C VAL A 72 -4.02 -3.13 4.61
N ALA A 73 -3.94 -1.98 5.27
CA ALA A 73 -4.07 -0.68 4.63
C ALA A 73 -2.86 0.20 4.93
N GLY A 74 -2.37 0.91 3.92
CA GLY A 74 -1.27 1.86 4.04
C GLY A 74 -1.57 3.17 3.32
N SER A 75 -1.19 4.29 3.92
CA SER A 75 -1.29 5.61 3.28
C SER A 75 -0.27 5.77 2.16
N VAL A 76 -0.66 6.43 1.06
CA VAL A 76 0.21 6.73 -0.08
C VAL A 76 0.23 8.22 -0.37
N THR A 77 1.40 8.73 -0.69
CA THR A 77 1.63 10.12 -1.11
C THR A 77 1.42 10.31 -2.61
N ALA A 78 1.21 11.55 -3.07
CA ALA A 78 1.03 11.83 -4.50
C ALA A 78 2.21 11.32 -5.36
N ALA A 79 3.45 11.50 -4.88
CA ALA A 79 4.65 11.05 -5.59
C ALA A 79 4.68 9.51 -5.78
N GLN A 80 4.26 8.76 -4.76
CA GLN A 80 4.14 7.30 -4.84
C GLN A 80 2.97 6.89 -5.75
N GLN A 81 1.83 7.59 -5.70
CA GLN A 81 0.71 7.32 -6.61
C GLN A 81 1.12 7.43 -8.08
N TYR A 82 1.85 8.47 -8.47
CA TYR A 82 2.33 8.62 -9.84
C TYR A 82 3.24 7.46 -10.29
N ARG A 83 3.98 6.84 -9.37
CA ARG A 83 4.80 5.65 -9.66
C ARG A 83 3.95 4.38 -9.82
N LEU A 84 2.83 4.29 -9.09
CA LEU A 84 1.93 3.13 -9.11
C LEU A 84 0.94 3.14 -10.28
N LEU A 85 0.72 4.28 -10.94
CA LEU A 85 -0.14 4.40 -12.12
C LEU A 85 0.35 3.57 -13.32
N GLY A 86 1.64 3.23 -13.38
CA GLY A 86 2.24 2.50 -14.50
C GLY A 86 1.77 1.05 -14.61
N LYS A 87 1.64 0.36 -13.47
CA LYS A 87 1.11 -0.99 -13.27
C LYS A 87 1.32 -1.37 -11.80
N PRO A 88 0.27 -1.56 -10.97
CA PRO A 88 0.50 -2.09 -9.63
C PRO A 88 1.08 -3.50 -9.76
N GLY A 89 2.30 -3.69 -9.26
CA GLY A 89 2.87 -5.02 -9.10
C GLY A 89 2.22 -5.77 -7.93
N PRO A 90 2.57 -7.05 -7.74
CA PRO A 90 2.24 -7.76 -6.52
C PRO A 90 2.83 -6.98 -5.34
N ALA A 91 2.13 -7.04 -4.21
CA ALA A 91 2.65 -6.52 -2.97
C ALA A 91 2.99 -7.64 -2.00
N GLU A 92 4.05 -7.47 -1.25
CA GLU A 92 4.44 -8.38 -0.18
C GLU A 92 4.08 -7.76 1.15
N ILE A 93 3.47 -8.57 2.02
CA ILE A 93 3.05 -8.16 3.35
C ILE A 93 3.91 -8.90 4.36
N GLU A 94 4.53 -8.13 5.24
CA GLU A 94 5.24 -8.63 6.41
C GLU A 94 4.53 -8.11 7.67
N LEU A 95 4.03 -9.00 8.52
CA LEU A 95 3.42 -8.60 9.79
C LEU A 95 4.47 -8.52 10.90
N VAL A 96 4.37 -7.47 11.71
CA VAL A 96 5.26 -7.29 12.86
C VAL A 96 5.01 -8.40 13.88
N GLY A 97 5.99 -9.30 14.05
CA GLY A 97 5.88 -10.47 14.90
C GLY A 97 4.95 -11.57 14.37
N GLY A 98 4.58 -11.49 13.08
CA GLY A 98 3.74 -12.48 12.40
C GLY A 98 4.54 -13.60 11.71
N PRO A 99 3.85 -14.47 10.96
CA PRO A 99 4.50 -15.49 10.13
C PRO A 99 5.32 -14.85 9.00
N ALA A 100 6.08 -15.67 8.27
CA ALA A 100 6.90 -15.23 7.14
C ALA A 100 6.10 -14.38 6.13
N PRO A 101 6.75 -13.44 5.43
CA PRO A 101 6.09 -12.58 4.46
C PRO A 101 5.27 -13.35 3.42
N PHE A 102 4.10 -12.81 3.05
CA PHE A 102 3.22 -13.43 2.06
C PHE A 102 2.79 -12.43 0.98
N GLN A 103 2.42 -12.98 -0.18
CA GLN A 103 2.07 -12.20 -1.37
C GLN A 103 0.59 -11.78 -1.35
N CYS A 104 0.35 -10.53 -1.70
CA CYS A 104 -0.93 -9.93 -1.97
C CYS A 104 -1.21 -9.97 -3.47
N GLY A 105 -2.20 -10.76 -3.88
CA GLY A 105 -2.56 -10.89 -5.29
C GLY A 105 -3.27 -9.67 -5.88
N GLU A 106 -4.08 -8.96 -5.09
CA GLU A 106 -4.85 -7.80 -5.55
C GLU A 106 -4.65 -6.60 -4.64
N VAL A 107 -3.80 -5.68 -5.09
CA VAL A 107 -3.58 -4.41 -4.42
C VAL A 107 -4.60 -3.40 -4.95
N THR A 108 -5.43 -2.88 -4.05
CA THR A 108 -6.42 -1.85 -4.37
C THR A 108 -5.88 -0.48 -3.96
N LEU A 109 -5.82 0.47 -4.89
CA LEU A 109 -5.48 1.86 -4.59
C LEU A 109 -6.76 2.69 -4.58
N LYS A 110 -7.08 3.28 -3.43
CA LYS A 110 -8.15 4.26 -3.30
C LYS A 110 -7.55 5.66 -3.20
N ASN A 111 -7.96 6.57 -4.08
CA ASN A 111 -7.57 7.96 -3.99
C ASN A 111 -8.45 8.67 -2.95
N ASN A 112 -7.81 9.30 -1.96
CA ASN A 112 -8.50 10.04 -0.91
C ASN A 112 -8.89 11.46 -1.38
N ALA A 113 -8.51 11.85 -2.60
CA ALA A 113 -8.80 13.16 -3.18
C ALA A 113 -10.25 13.31 -3.71
N SER A 114 -11.13 12.33 -3.50
CA SER A 114 -12.51 12.38 -4.03
C SER A 114 -13.60 11.88 -3.09
N ASP A 115 -13.29 11.64 -1.81
CA ASP A 115 -14.33 11.35 -0.82
C ASP A 115 -14.67 12.65 -0.04
N ASP A 116 -15.42 13.55 -0.68
CA ASP A 116 -16.27 14.49 0.05
C ASP A 116 -17.36 13.66 0.77
N GLY A 117 -17.12 13.34 2.05
CA GLY A 117 -18.15 12.66 2.86
C GLY A 117 -17.69 11.83 4.04
N GLY A 118 -16.89 12.40 4.95
CA GLY A 118 -17.09 12.15 6.39
C GLY A 118 -16.39 10.96 7.06
N SER A 119 -15.57 11.35 8.05
CA SER A 119 -15.35 10.69 9.35
C SER A 119 -14.23 9.65 9.46
N GLY A 120 -13.12 10.06 10.09
CA GLY A 120 -12.21 9.11 10.73
C GLY A 120 -10.73 9.48 10.86
N SER A 121 -10.29 10.73 10.69
CA SER A 121 -8.93 11.10 11.08
C SER A 121 -8.86 11.39 12.58
N VAL A 122 -8.19 10.49 13.32
CA VAL A 122 -7.58 10.83 14.61
C VAL A 122 -6.42 11.79 14.35
N GLY A 123 -6.77 13.06 14.14
CA GLY A 123 -5.82 14.17 14.10
C GLY A 123 -5.55 14.64 15.52
N MET A 124 -4.33 14.40 15.99
CA MET A 124 -3.83 14.94 17.24
C MET A 124 -3.85 16.48 17.19
N SER A 125 -4.35 17.04 18.28
CA SER A 125 -4.52 18.47 18.56
C SER A 125 -3.26 19.30 18.28
N GLY A 126 -3.44 20.39 17.53
CA GLY A 126 -2.44 21.44 17.29
C GLY A 126 -3.16 22.74 16.95
N SER A 127 -3.42 23.54 17.98
CA SER A 127 -4.18 24.79 17.92
C SER A 127 -3.37 25.91 17.27
N GLY A 128 -3.99 26.67 16.35
CA GLY A 128 -3.65 28.07 16.10
C GLY A 128 -3.43 28.53 14.65
N GLY A 129 -4.48 29.09 14.03
CA GLY A 129 -4.39 30.39 13.34
C GLY A 129 -4.10 30.50 11.82
N GLY A 130 -5.17 30.74 11.04
CA GLY A 130 -5.15 31.67 9.90
C GLY A 130 -5.01 31.10 8.47
N PRO A 131 -5.86 31.51 7.49
CA PRO A 131 -5.74 31.08 6.11
C PRO A 131 -4.72 31.95 5.37
N GLY A 132 -3.59 31.36 5.00
CA GLY A 132 -2.55 32.02 4.21
C GLY A 132 -1.70 31.00 3.48
N MET A 133 -1.78 31.02 2.16
CA MET A 133 -0.85 30.33 1.25
C MET A 133 0.60 30.71 1.62
N GLY A 134 1.42 29.72 1.93
CA GLY A 134 2.83 29.93 2.23
C GLY A 134 3.61 28.63 2.12
N VAL A 135 4.47 28.55 1.11
CA VAL A 135 5.53 27.54 0.99
C VAL A 135 6.43 27.61 2.23
N GLY A 136 6.37 26.57 3.07
CA GLY A 136 7.23 26.45 4.24
C GLY A 136 8.62 25.98 3.81
N PHE A 137 9.54 26.92 3.59
CA PHE A 137 10.97 26.62 3.57
C PHE A 137 11.37 26.17 4.97
N ALA A 138 11.80 24.91 5.07
CA ALA A 138 12.36 24.34 6.30
C ALA A 138 13.70 25.02 6.61
N MET A 139 13.79 25.66 7.78
CA MET A 139 15.08 26.08 8.35
C MET A 139 15.66 24.90 9.14
N ALA A 140 16.82 24.43 8.69
CA ALA A 140 17.61 23.39 9.33
C ALA A 140 18.18 23.88 10.66
N GLY A 141 17.91 23.13 11.74
CA GLY A 141 18.68 23.15 12.98
C GLY A 141 19.64 21.94 13.00
N PRO A 142 20.90 22.09 13.46
CA PRO A 142 21.86 21.00 13.44
C PRO A 142 21.74 20.14 14.70
N GLY A 143 21.58 18.83 14.54
CA GLY A 143 21.85 17.84 15.58
C GLY A 143 20.66 16.96 15.97
N GLY A 144 20.67 15.72 15.47
CA GLY A 144 19.78 14.65 15.91
C GLY A 144 19.67 13.55 14.86
N GLY A 145 20.32 12.41 15.09
CA GLY A 145 20.58 11.37 14.10
C GLY A 145 19.34 10.57 13.64
N GLY A 146 19.38 10.21 12.35
CA GLY A 146 19.13 8.85 11.88
C GLY A 146 17.74 8.26 12.05
N GLY A 147 16.76 8.84 11.36
CA GLY A 147 15.52 8.16 10.99
C GLY A 147 14.90 8.90 9.82
N GLN A 148 14.96 8.31 8.62
CA GLN A 148 14.38 8.87 7.41
C GLN A 148 12.85 8.92 7.59
N GLN A 149 12.35 10.04 8.10
CA GLN A 149 10.93 10.35 8.07
C GLN A 149 10.64 10.90 6.68
N ASP A 150 9.96 10.09 5.86
CA ASP A 150 9.41 10.54 4.59
C ASP A 150 8.62 11.83 4.83
N GLY A 151 9.17 12.92 4.31
CA GLY A 151 8.77 14.27 4.66
C GLY A 151 7.32 14.55 4.31
N GLY A 152 6.54 14.91 5.33
CA GLY A 152 5.48 15.94 5.30
C GLY A 152 4.55 15.99 4.08
N SER A 153 4.24 14.85 3.47
CA SER A 153 3.36 14.79 2.31
C SER A 153 2.01 14.27 2.73
N THR A 154 0.98 15.11 2.57
CA THR A 154 -0.41 14.73 2.88
C THR A 154 -0.77 13.42 2.16
N PRO A 155 -1.31 12.43 2.87
CA PRO A 155 -1.81 11.20 2.24
C PRO A 155 -2.85 11.55 1.18
N THR A 156 -2.59 11.22 -0.08
CA THR A 156 -3.53 11.45 -1.19
C THR A 156 -4.27 10.18 -1.57
N GLY A 157 -3.98 9.05 -0.93
CA GLY A 157 -4.70 7.80 -1.10
C GLY A 157 -4.33 6.74 -0.06
N THR A 158 -5.04 5.63 -0.18
CA THR A 158 -4.93 4.44 0.67
C THR A 158 -4.75 3.24 -0.23
N LEU A 159 -3.66 2.49 -0.05
CA LEU A 159 -3.54 1.14 -0.60
C LEU A 159 -4.17 0.17 0.38
N SER A 160 -4.97 -0.76 -0.12
CA SER A 160 -5.51 -1.87 0.65
C SER A 160 -5.26 -3.21 -0.03
N CYS A 161 -4.89 -4.19 0.78
CA CYS A 161 -4.75 -5.58 0.37
C CYS A 161 -5.58 -6.48 1.27
N ALA A 162 -6.32 -7.42 0.68
CA ALA A 162 -6.99 -8.48 1.42
C ALA A 162 -5.99 -9.54 1.87
N VAL A 163 -6.03 -9.90 3.16
CA VAL A 163 -5.22 -10.99 3.71
C VAL A 163 -5.89 -12.32 3.35
N PRO A 164 -5.14 -13.27 2.77
CA PRO A 164 -5.66 -14.61 2.48
C PRO A 164 -6.17 -15.33 3.72
N SER A 165 -7.25 -16.11 3.60
CA SER A 165 -7.90 -16.78 4.74
C SER A 165 -7.07 -17.89 5.41
N ASP A 166 -6.04 -18.38 4.73
CA ASP A 166 -5.05 -19.34 5.23
C ASP A 166 -4.01 -18.70 6.16
N GLN A 167 -3.93 -17.37 6.21
CA GLN A 167 -2.99 -16.64 7.06
C GLN A 167 -3.59 -16.33 8.42
N GLN A 168 -2.84 -16.65 9.48
CA GLN A 168 -3.24 -16.32 10.86
C GLN A 168 -2.77 -14.90 11.20
N VAL A 169 -3.69 -13.96 11.16
CA VAL A 169 -3.43 -12.56 11.50
C VAL A 169 -4.43 -12.05 12.54
N PHE A 170 -4.01 -11.06 13.33
CA PHE A 170 -4.85 -10.39 14.30
C PHE A 170 -4.97 -8.91 13.96
N ALA A 171 -6.16 -8.35 14.16
CA ALA A 171 -6.38 -6.93 14.00
C ALA A 171 -5.51 -6.12 14.98
N GLY A 172 -4.99 -4.98 14.51
CA GLY A 172 -4.17 -4.08 15.31
C GLY A 172 -2.67 -4.38 15.30
N LEU A 173 -2.23 -5.46 14.65
CA LEU A 173 -0.81 -5.65 14.34
C LEU A 173 -0.35 -4.64 13.28
N GLY A 174 0.84 -4.10 13.48
CA GLY A 174 1.53 -3.36 12.42
C GLY A 174 1.93 -4.31 11.29
N ALA A 175 1.94 -3.81 10.07
CA ALA A 175 2.43 -4.55 8.91
C ALA A 175 3.25 -3.61 8.02
N THR A 176 4.30 -4.17 7.43
CA THR A 176 5.06 -3.55 6.35
C THR A 176 4.48 -4.05 5.03
N LEU A 177 4.09 -3.11 4.16
CA LEU A 177 3.60 -3.40 2.82
C LEU A 177 4.66 -2.95 1.81
N THR A 178 5.26 -3.91 1.11
CA THR A 178 6.21 -3.65 0.03
C THR A 178 5.48 -3.79 -1.29
N VAL A 179 5.34 -2.71 -2.05
CA VAL A 179 4.62 -2.73 -3.34
C VAL A 179 5.60 -2.57 -4.49
N SER A 180 5.62 -3.54 -5.40
CA SER A 180 6.44 -3.44 -6.62
C SER A 180 5.82 -2.46 -7.62
N ALA A 181 6.63 -1.56 -8.17
CA ALA A 181 6.21 -0.57 -9.18
C ALA A 181 6.06 -1.15 -10.60
N GLY A 182 6.34 -2.44 -10.77
CA GLY A 182 6.25 -3.18 -12.03
C GLY A 182 6.80 -4.59 -11.87
N VAL A 183 6.36 -5.50 -12.75
CA VAL A 183 6.89 -6.86 -12.86
C VAL A 183 7.11 -7.19 -14.32
N ALA A 184 8.28 -7.75 -14.61
CA ALA A 184 8.61 -8.40 -15.86
C ALA A 184 8.94 -9.87 -15.57
N THR A 185 8.29 -10.78 -16.30
CA THR A 185 8.55 -12.22 -16.24
C THR A 185 9.34 -12.63 -17.47
N ASP A 186 10.13 -13.71 -17.36
CA ASP A 186 10.91 -14.26 -18.48
C ASP A 186 11.87 -13.23 -19.09
N VAL A 187 12.67 -12.58 -18.23
CA VAL A 187 13.63 -11.54 -18.63
C VAL A 187 15.06 -11.89 -18.23
N VAL A 188 16.02 -11.37 -19.01
CA VAL A 188 17.44 -11.45 -18.68
C VAL A 188 17.76 -10.42 -17.61
N THR A 189 18.29 -10.86 -16.47
CA THR A 189 18.70 -9.98 -15.37
C THR A 189 20.19 -10.02 -15.16
N VAL A 190 20.79 -8.87 -14.85
CA VAL A 190 22.19 -8.77 -14.42
C VAL A 190 22.28 -8.02 -13.08
N PRO A 191 23.29 -8.31 -12.23
CA PRO A 191 23.52 -7.53 -11.02
C PRO A 191 23.73 -6.06 -11.33
N LEU A 192 23.24 -5.16 -10.47
CA LEU A 192 23.42 -3.72 -10.66
C LEU A 192 24.91 -3.33 -10.69
N THR A 193 25.77 -4.07 -9.99
CA THR A 193 27.24 -3.88 -9.99
C THR A 193 27.91 -4.16 -11.33
N SER A 194 27.24 -4.89 -12.23
CA SER A 194 27.74 -5.30 -13.54
C SER A 194 27.46 -4.26 -14.63
N VAL A 195 26.66 -3.25 -14.32
CA VAL A 195 26.16 -2.27 -15.30
C VAL A 195 26.73 -0.90 -15.01
N LYS A 196 27.28 -0.25 -16.04
CA LYS A 196 27.61 1.18 -16.03
C LYS A 196 26.67 1.91 -16.95
N GLY A 197 25.85 2.81 -16.43
CA GLY A 197 24.90 3.53 -17.27
C GLY A 197 23.95 4.44 -16.54
N SER A 198 22.86 4.76 -17.24
CA SER A 198 21.74 5.55 -16.78
C SER A 198 20.49 4.68 -16.67
N VAL A 199 19.30 5.27 -16.48
CA VAL A 199 18.05 4.54 -16.22
C VAL A 199 17.61 3.64 -17.38
N LYS A 200 17.89 4.02 -18.64
CA LYS A 200 17.43 3.28 -19.83
C LYS A 200 18.56 2.66 -20.65
N ASP A 201 19.76 3.22 -20.54
CA ASP A 201 20.89 2.81 -21.37
C ASP A 201 22.05 2.42 -20.47
N GLY A 202 22.59 1.23 -20.73
CA GLY A 202 23.64 0.61 -19.94
C GLY A 202 24.78 0.08 -20.79
N VAL A 203 25.89 -0.15 -20.13
CA VAL A 203 27.02 -0.88 -20.65
C VAL A 203 27.32 -2.03 -19.71
N VAL A 204 27.46 -3.23 -20.28
CA VAL A 204 27.93 -4.42 -19.60
C VAL A 204 29.24 -4.88 -20.22
N TRP A 205 29.99 -5.70 -19.49
CA TRP A 205 31.24 -6.29 -19.96
C TRP A 205 31.10 -7.79 -20.01
N ILE A 206 31.32 -8.37 -21.18
CA ILE A 206 31.25 -9.81 -21.39
C ILE A 206 32.65 -10.40 -21.23
N ALA A 207 32.74 -11.51 -20.50
CA ALA A 207 33.98 -12.24 -20.34
C ALA A 207 34.54 -12.63 -21.70
N GLY A 208 35.79 -12.25 -21.98
CA GLY A 208 36.48 -12.64 -23.20
C GLY A 208 36.68 -14.15 -23.26
N SER A 209 36.63 -14.72 -24.46
CA SER A 209 36.90 -16.16 -24.67
C SER A 209 38.28 -16.52 -24.13
N SER A 210 38.38 -17.58 -23.31
CA SER A 210 39.63 -18.11 -22.75
C SER A 210 40.50 -17.09 -21.98
N GLY A 211 39.87 -16.20 -21.19
CA GLY A 211 40.60 -15.23 -20.36
C GLY A 211 41.11 -14.00 -21.13
N GLY A 212 40.59 -13.78 -22.34
CA GLY A 212 40.80 -12.55 -23.09
C GLY A 212 40.24 -11.31 -22.39
N ALA A 213 40.62 -10.12 -22.88
CA ALA A 213 40.10 -8.85 -22.37
C ALA A 213 38.58 -8.81 -22.48
N PRO A 214 37.87 -8.22 -21.49
CA PRO A 214 36.42 -8.15 -21.52
C PRO A 214 35.92 -7.25 -22.65
N GLU A 215 34.86 -7.68 -23.31
CA GLU A 215 34.23 -6.94 -24.40
C GLU A 215 33.11 -6.06 -23.87
N GLN A 216 33.17 -4.77 -24.20
CA GLN A 216 32.14 -3.81 -23.81
C GLN A 216 30.91 -3.95 -24.72
N ARG A 217 29.72 -4.03 -24.13
CA ARG A 217 28.45 -4.12 -24.87
C ARG A 217 27.43 -3.10 -24.39
N GLN A 218 26.79 -2.42 -25.33
CA GLN A 218 25.65 -1.57 -25.04
C GLN A 218 24.39 -2.40 -24.88
N VAL A 219 23.62 -2.09 -23.83
CA VAL A 219 22.38 -2.76 -23.49
C VAL A 219 21.30 -1.73 -23.17
N GLN A 220 20.06 -2.11 -23.43
CA GLN A 220 18.90 -1.33 -23.02
C GLN A 220 18.34 -1.91 -21.72
N LEU A 221 18.18 -1.05 -20.72
CA LEU A 221 17.80 -1.42 -19.36
C LEU A 221 16.30 -1.21 -19.12
N GLY A 222 15.73 -2.07 -18.27
CA GLY A 222 14.33 -2.07 -17.89
C GLY A 222 14.13 -1.81 -16.40
N LEU A 223 13.30 -2.64 -15.75
CA LEU A 223 13.01 -2.57 -14.33
C LEU A 223 14.28 -2.80 -13.49
N ASN A 224 14.36 -2.08 -12.38
CA ASN A 224 15.44 -2.20 -11.39
C ASN A 224 14.81 -2.37 -10.00
N ASP A 225 15.26 -3.39 -9.27
CA ASP A 225 14.80 -3.71 -7.92
C ASP A 225 15.80 -3.31 -6.81
N GLY A 226 16.88 -2.61 -7.18
CA GLY A 226 17.98 -2.22 -6.30
C GLY A 226 19.12 -3.24 -6.19
N SER A 227 18.90 -4.49 -6.57
CA SER A 227 19.94 -5.56 -6.57
C SER A 227 20.30 -5.99 -7.99
N ALA A 228 19.30 -6.17 -8.84
CA ALA A 228 19.41 -6.56 -10.24
C ALA A 228 18.69 -5.55 -11.15
N VAL A 229 19.06 -5.58 -12.42
CA VAL A 229 18.42 -4.80 -13.48
C VAL A 229 18.05 -5.71 -14.65
N GLU A 230 16.85 -5.50 -15.16
CA GLU A 230 16.36 -6.12 -16.39
C GLU A 230 17.12 -5.59 -17.60
N VAL A 231 17.51 -6.48 -18.50
CA VAL A 231 18.07 -6.16 -19.82
C VAL A 231 17.01 -6.43 -20.89
N VAL A 232 16.46 -5.36 -21.45
CA VAL A 232 15.41 -5.41 -22.50
C VAL A 232 16.01 -5.80 -23.84
N SER A 233 17.23 -5.36 -24.14
CA SER A 233 17.95 -5.72 -25.36
C SER A 233 19.47 -5.58 -25.22
N GLY A 234 20.21 -6.26 -26.10
CA GLY A 234 21.68 -6.21 -26.17
C GLY A 234 22.41 -7.32 -25.41
N LEU A 235 21.68 -8.20 -24.72
CA LEU A 235 22.21 -9.38 -24.04
C LEU A 235 21.27 -10.57 -24.26
N SER A 236 21.83 -11.76 -24.47
CA SER A 236 21.07 -13.01 -24.61
C SER A 236 21.27 -13.93 -23.40
N GLU A 237 20.32 -14.84 -23.17
CA GLU A 237 20.45 -15.86 -22.14
C GLU A 237 21.71 -16.72 -22.35
N GLY A 238 22.43 -16.98 -21.26
CA GLY A 238 23.64 -17.81 -21.26
C GLY A 238 24.96 -17.05 -21.53
N GLU A 239 24.93 -15.74 -21.80
CA GLU A 239 26.14 -14.94 -21.92
C GLU A 239 26.80 -14.66 -20.55
N GLN A 240 28.13 -14.74 -20.48
CA GLN A 240 28.88 -14.51 -19.24
C GLN A 240 29.25 -13.03 -19.08
N VAL A 241 28.55 -12.34 -18.19
CA VAL A 241 28.81 -10.93 -17.84
C VAL A 241 29.70 -10.84 -16.60
N LEU A 242 30.59 -9.86 -16.56
CA LEU A 242 31.39 -9.57 -15.37
C LEU A 242 30.51 -9.01 -14.24
N GLU A 243 30.64 -9.57 -13.05
CA GLU A 243 29.90 -9.13 -11.85
C GLU A 243 30.16 -7.66 -11.50
N PHE A 244 31.38 -7.18 -11.78
CA PHE A 244 31.81 -5.80 -11.50
C PHE A 244 32.31 -5.11 -12.76
N VAL A 245 31.94 -3.84 -12.90
CA VAL A 245 32.48 -2.99 -13.96
C VAL A 245 34.01 -2.85 -13.80
N PRO A 246 34.80 -3.08 -14.87
CA PRO A 246 36.25 -2.95 -14.81
C PRO A 246 36.69 -1.55 -14.36
N GLY A 247 37.60 -1.49 -13.39
CA GLY A 247 38.11 -0.24 -12.83
C GLY A 247 37.23 0.42 -11.77
N ALA A 248 36.12 -0.22 -11.35
CA ALA A 248 35.50 0.14 -10.08
C ALA A 248 36.47 -0.20 -8.93
N PRO A 249 36.68 0.69 -7.94
CA PRO A 249 37.41 0.31 -6.75
C PRO A 249 36.66 -0.85 -6.10
N ALA A 250 37.38 -1.95 -5.82
CA ALA A 250 36.82 -3.08 -5.10
C ALA A 250 36.16 -2.58 -3.83
N ALA A 251 34.93 -3.03 -3.54
CA ALA A 251 34.31 -2.79 -2.25
C ALA A 251 35.29 -3.30 -1.20
N GLN A 252 35.82 -2.38 -0.39
CA GLN A 252 36.71 -2.75 0.70
C GLN A 252 35.90 -3.62 1.65
N ASP A 253 36.17 -4.91 1.64
CA ASP A 253 35.67 -5.84 2.65
C ASP A 253 36.00 -5.24 4.02
N PRO A 254 35.02 -4.99 4.91
CA PRO A 254 35.27 -4.34 6.20
C PRO A 254 36.14 -5.15 7.18
N MET A 255 36.72 -6.28 6.74
CA MET A 255 37.39 -7.25 7.59
C MET A 255 38.90 -7.41 7.38
N MET A 256 39.58 -6.51 6.66
CA MET A 256 41.04 -6.43 6.73
C MET A 256 41.49 -5.18 7.49
N GLY A 257 41.68 -5.36 8.80
CA GLY A 257 42.37 -4.40 9.64
C GLY A 257 43.80 -4.12 9.15
N PRO A 258 44.39 -2.96 9.48
CA PRO A 258 45.66 -2.54 8.92
C PRO A 258 46.79 -3.46 9.40
N ALA A 259 47.32 -4.28 8.50
CA ALA A 259 48.57 -5.00 8.71
C ALA A 259 49.70 -3.96 8.81
N GLN A 260 50.24 -3.82 10.02
CA GLN A 260 51.40 -2.98 10.27
C GLN A 260 52.61 -3.53 9.51
N GLY A 261 53.09 -2.77 8.52
CA GLY A 261 54.33 -3.03 7.82
C GLY A 261 55.50 -2.98 8.78
N THR A 262 56.05 -4.15 9.12
CA THR A 262 57.28 -4.26 9.90
C THR A 262 58.47 -4.13 8.94
N TYR A 263 59.18 -3.01 9.05
CA TYR A 263 60.40 -2.72 8.31
C TYR A 263 61.55 -3.57 8.89
N ILE A 264 62.16 -4.43 8.09
CA ILE A 264 63.39 -5.16 8.45
C ILE A 264 64.56 -4.52 7.68
N PRO A 265 65.50 -3.82 8.33
CA PRO A 265 66.74 -3.42 7.67
C PRO A 265 67.71 -4.61 7.58
N ALA A 266 68.24 -4.82 6.39
CA ALA A 266 69.28 -5.82 6.10
C ALA A 266 70.60 -5.47 6.80
N GLY A 267 71.25 -6.49 7.37
CA GLY A 267 72.65 -6.47 7.80
C GLY A 267 73.54 -7.17 6.79
#